data_AF-A0A8I2YGQ3-F1
#
_entry.id   AF-A0A8I2YGQ3-F1
#
_cell.length_a   1.000
_cell.length_b   1.000
_cell.length_c   1.000
_cell.angle_alpha   90.00
_cell.angle_beta   90.00
_cell.angle_gamma   90.00
#
_symmetry.space_group_name_H-M   'P 1'
#
loop_
_entity.id
_entity.type
_entity.pdbx_description
1 polymer ?
#
loop_
_entity_poly.entity_id
_entity_poly.type
_entity_poly.pdbx_seq_one_letter_code
_entity_poly.pdbx_strand_id
1 'polypeptide(L)'
;MTEPIYLYHRDALNCIKLLFNNPLFKDDMDYTPHHSYMNDECNVRVYSKWMSSDSCWEMQQLLPAGATLCDVIISSDKTHITDIGGKVAHPVLISLANIGMKVWNKASSHAFLLLTLMLIPEFLHKTP
;
A
#
# COMPACT_ATOMS: atom_id res chain seq x y z
N MET A 1 -3.99 -0.99 -36.48
CA MET A 1 -4.96 -1.95 -35.91
C MET A 1 -5.16 -1.55 -34.46
N THR A 2 -6.36 -1.11 -34.09
CA THR A 2 -6.73 -0.67 -32.72
C THR A 2 -7.02 -1.91 -31.87
N GLU A 3 -5.98 -2.59 -31.41
CA GLU A 3 -6.18 -3.64 -30.41
C GLU A 3 -6.61 -3.01 -29.08
N PRO A 4 -7.64 -3.57 -28.41
CA PRO A 4 -8.05 -3.08 -27.10
C PRO A 4 -6.94 -3.34 -26.07
N ILE A 5 -6.72 -2.36 -25.19
CA ILE A 5 -5.79 -2.50 -24.07
C ILE A 5 -6.50 -3.29 -22.97
N TYR A 6 -5.92 -4.40 -22.56
CA TYR A 6 -6.42 -5.21 -21.46
C TYR A 6 -5.83 -4.75 -20.14
N LEU A 7 -6.70 -4.45 -19.17
CA LEU A 7 -6.32 -4.19 -17.79
C LEU A 7 -6.48 -5.47 -16.96
N TYR A 8 -5.37 -6.01 -16.49
CA TYR A 8 -5.39 -7.14 -15.57
C TYR A 8 -5.40 -6.62 -14.14
N HIS A 9 -6.43 -6.95 -13.36
CA HIS A 9 -6.56 -6.50 -11.98
C HIS A 9 -7.08 -7.61 -11.07
N ARG A 10 -6.87 -7.41 -9.76
CA ARG A 10 -7.45 -8.23 -8.69
C ARG A 10 -8.52 -7.45 -7.95
N ASP A 11 -9.37 -8.17 -7.22
CA ASP A 11 -10.29 -7.56 -6.27
C ASP A 11 -9.49 -6.95 -5.10
N ALA A 12 -9.62 -5.63 -4.91
CA ALA A 12 -8.86 -4.89 -3.91
C ALA A 12 -9.23 -5.32 -2.47
N LEU A 13 -10.50 -5.62 -2.22
CA LEU A 13 -10.96 -6.05 -0.90
C LEU A 13 -10.38 -7.41 -0.54
N ASN A 14 -10.27 -8.33 -1.49
CA ASN A 14 -9.60 -9.62 -1.29
C ASN A 14 -8.11 -9.44 -1.00
N CYS A 15 -7.42 -8.53 -1.69
CA CYS A 15 -6.03 -8.18 -1.39
C CYS A 15 -5.88 -7.61 0.03
N ILE A 16 -6.75 -6.68 0.42
CA ILE A 16 -6.78 -6.09 1.77
C ILE A 16 -7.01 -7.18 2.82
N LYS A 17 -8.01 -8.05 2.64
CA LYS A 17 -8.29 -9.17 3.54
C LYS A 17 -7.11 -10.13 3.65
N LEU A 18 -6.41 -10.40 2.54
CA LEU A 18 -5.24 -11.29 2.55
C LEU A 18 -4.07 -10.68 3.32
N LEU A 19 -3.81 -9.38 3.15
CA LEU A 19 -2.79 -8.65 3.91
C LEU A 19 -3.14 -8.58 5.40
N PHE A 20 -4.38 -8.21 5.72
CA PHE A 20 -4.83 -8.00 7.09
C PHE A 20 -4.84 -9.31 7.90
N ASN A 21 -5.23 -10.43 7.26
CA ASN A 21 -5.29 -11.74 7.91
C ASN A 21 -3.97 -12.53 7.82
N ASN A 22 -2.88 -11.93 7.35
CA ASN A 22 -1.62 -12.66 7.24
C ASN A 22 -1.00 -12.88 8.63
N PRO A 23 -0.88 -14.12 9.12
CA PRO A 23 -0.38 -14.40 10.46
C PRO A 23 1.08 -13.97 10.66
N LEU A 24 1.85 -13.82 9.58
CA LEU A 24 3.24 -13.34 9.64
C LEU A 24 3.35 -11.88 10.07
N PHE A 25 2.27 -11.10 9.98
CA PHE A 25 2.25 -9.68 10.33
C PHE A 25 1.66 -9.42 11.71
N LYS A 26 1.18 -10.46 12.41
CA LYS A 26 0.45 -10.35 13.68
C LYS A 26 1.15 -9.46 14.71
N ASP A 27 2.46 -9.65 14.88
CA ASP A 27 3.25 -8.94 15.90
C ASP A 27 3.84 -7.62 15.39
N ASP A 28 3.61 -7.31 14.10
CA ASP A 28 4.13 -6.13 13.40
C ASP A 28 2.96 -5.36 12.75
N MET A 29 1.79 -5.31 13.39
CA MET A 29 0.62 -4.58 12.89
C MET A 29 0.07 -3.61 13.94
N ASP A 30 -0.10 -2.35 13.54
CA ASP A 30 -0.71 -1.30 14.34
C ASP A 30 -2.23 -1.33 14.16
N TYR A 31 -2.95 -1.75 15.20
CA TYR A 31 -4.42 -1.81 15.21
C TYR A 31 -5.08 -0.56 15.80
N THR A 32 -4.29 0.32 16.40
CA THR A 32 -4.80 1.53 17.05
C THR A 32 -3.80 2.66 16.79
N PRO A 33 -4.28 3.86 16.43
CA PRO A 33 -3.41 5.03 16.33
C PRO A 33 -2.71 5.26 17.67
N HIS A 34 -1.47 5.73 17.61
CA HIS A 34 -0.67 5.91 18.79
C HIS A 34 0.12 7.19 18.74
N HIS A 35 0.42 7.72 19.91
CA HIS A 35 1.16 8.95 20.05
C HIS A 35 2.60 8.67 20.53
N SER A 36 3.58 8.79 19.63
CA SER A 36 5.01 8.65 19.94
C SER A 36 5.70 9.98 20.27
N TYR A 37 6.61 9.97 21.25
CA TYR A 37 7.35 11.14 21.73
C TYR A 37 8.84 10.82 21.89
N MET A 38 9.72 11.83 21.78
CA MET A 38 11.17 11.63 21.96
C MET A 38 11.61 11.55 23.42
N ASN A 39 10.81 12.09 24.33
CA ASN A 39 11.11 12.16 25.76
C ASN A 39 9.91 11.75 26.61
N ASP A 40 10.18 11.35 27.85
CA ASP A 40 9.15 10.93 28.81
C ASP A 40 8.19 12.07 29.16
N GLU A 41 8.65 13.32 29.01
CA GLU A 41 7.84 14.52 29.24
C GLU A 41 6.78 14.74 28.14
N CYS A 42 6.80 13.96 27.05
CA CYS A 42 5.85 14.03 25.93
C CYS A 42 5.76 15.43 25.28
N ASN A 43 6.83 16.21 25.37
CA ASN A 43 6.88 17.59 24.86
C ASN A 43 7.24 17.65 23.37
N VAL A 44 7.91 16.62 22.85
CA VAL A 44 8.35 16.58 21.46
C VAL A 44 7.76 15.38 20.74
N ARG A 45 6.81 15.68 19.85
CA ARG A 45 6.07 14.72 19.03
C ARG A 45 6.96 14.07 17.98
N VAL A 46 6.79 12.76 17.78
CA VAL A 46 7.43 12.01 16.68
C VAL A 46 6.36 11.47 15.75
N TYR A 47 6.43 11.87 14.48
CA TYR A 47 5.64 11.29 13.41
C TYR A 47 6.52 10.33 12.61
N SER A 48 6.20 9.04 12.67
CA SER A 48 6.95 7.99 11.96
C SER A 48 6.16 7.47 10.76
N LYS A 49 4.93 7.03 11.01
CA LYS A 49 3.99 6.48 10.03
C LYS A 49 2.60 7.07 10.21
N TRP A 50 1.72 6.73 9.29
CA TRP A 50 0.32 7.15 9.32
C TRP A 50 -0.36 6.93 10.68
N MET A 51 -0.15 5.76 11.30
CA MET A 51 -0.74 5.41 12.60
C MET A 51 -0.28 6.31 13.76
N SER A 52 0.81 7.08 13.57
CA SER A 52 1.27 8.07 14.55
C SER A 52 0.70 9.47 14.36
N SER A 53 -0.09 9.69 13.31
CA SER A 53 -0.62 11.01 12.96
C SER A 53 -1.90 11.35 13.73
N ASP A 54 -2.12 12.66 13.93
CA ASP A 54 -3.34 13.16 14.57
C ASP A 54 -4.57 12.88 13.69
N SER A 55 -4.42 12.97 12.36
CA SER A 55 -5.50 12.65 11.43
C SER A 55 -5.96 11.20 11.53
N CYS A 56 -5.04 10.24 11.66
CA CYS A 56 -5.40 8.83 11.90
C CYS A 56 -6.16 8.66 13.22
N TRP A 57 -5.72 9.36 14.27
CA TRP A 57 -6.41 9.38 15.57
C TRP A 57 -7.84 9.92 15.44
N GLU A 58 -8.01 11.09 14.84
CA GLU A 58 -9.31 11.72 14.61
C GLU A 58 -10.26 10.82 13.81
N MET A 59 -9.77 10.19 12.74
CA MET A 59 -10.56 9.24 11.94
C MET A 59 -10.98 8.01 12.75
N GLN A 60 -10.09 7.44 13.55
CA GLN A 60 -10.41 6.27 14.38
C GLN A 60 -11.49 6.57 15.42
N GLN A 61 -11.56 7.81 15.96
CA GLN A 61 -12.60 8.21 16.92
C GLN A 61 -14.00 8.28 16.32
N LEU A 62 -14.11 8.38 14.99
CA LEU A 62 -15.39 8.36 14.28
C LEU A 62 -15.92 6.94 14.03
N LEU A 63 -15.10 5.92 14.27
CA LEU A 63 -15.46 4.52 14.04
C LEU A 63 -16.21 3.92 15.24
N PRO A 64 -17.10 2.93 15.01
CA PRO A 64 -17.76 2.21 16.10
C PRO A 64 -16.77 1.51 17.05
N ALA A 65 -17.20 1.29 18.29
CA ALA A 65 -16.42 0.53 19.26
C ALA A 65 -16.07 -0.87 18.71
N GLY A 66 -14.79 -1.25 18.83
CA GLY A 66 -14.26 -2.52 18.31
C GLY A 66 -13.86 -2.50 16.83
N ALA A 67 -14.12 -1.41 16.10
CA ALA A 67 -13.59 -1.23 14.75
C ALA A 67 -12.17 -0.65 14.78
N THR A 68 -11.36 -1.01 13.78
CA THR A 68 -10.01 -0.47 13.57
C THR A 68 -9.94 0.16 12.18
N LEU A 69 -9.25 1.30 12.09
CA LEU A 69 -8.95 1.95 10.82
C LEU A 69 -7.98 1.06 10.03
N CYS A 70 -8.36 0.74 8.79
CA CYS A 70 -7.55 -0.06 7.88
C CYS A 70 -7.09 0.83 6.73
N ASP A 71 -5.83 1.24 6.78
CA ASP A 71 -5.28 2.25 5.89
C ASP A 71 -4.62 1.60 4.69
N VAL A 72 -5.13 1.90 3.50
CA VAL A 72 -4.68 1.28 2.25
C VAL A 72 -3.64 2.16 1.57
N ILE A 73 -2.49 1.57 1.25
CA ILE A 73 -1.43 2.22 0.47
C ILE A 73 -1.45 1.66 -0.94
N ILE A 74 -1.40 2.54 -1.93
CA ILE A 74 -1.25 2.18 -3.33
C ILE A 74 0.04 2.83 -3.85
N SER A 75 0.88 2.04 -4.51
CA SER A 75 2.09 2.54 -5.17
C SER A 75 2.14 2.05 -6.61
N SER A 76 2.62 2.88 -7.53
CA SER A 76 2.80 2.50 -8.93
C SER A 76 4.11 3.08 -9.43
N ASP A 77 4.91 2.26 -10.09
CA ASP A 77 6.15 2.69 -10.74
C ASP A 77 6.33 1.96 -12.08
N LYS A 78 7.14 2.52 -12.98
CA LYS A 78 7.46 1.91 -14.26
C LYS A 78 8.41 0.73 -14.05
N THR A 79 8.04 -0.46 -14.52
CA THR A 79 8.87 -1.66 -14.36
C THR A 79 9.00 -2.41 -15.69
N HIS A 80 10.22 -2.83 -16.01
CA HIS A 80 10.50 -3.73 -17.13
C HIS A 80 10.01 -5.14 -16.76
N ILE A 81 9.04 -5.69 -17.51
CA ILE A 81 8.52 -7.04 -17.24
C ILE A 81 9.49 -8.10 -17.78
N THR A 82 10.11 -7.83 -18.93
CA THR A 82 11.06 -8.75 -19.59
C THR A 82 12.21 -7.98 -20.21
N ASP A 83 13.44 -8.38 -19.89
CA ASP A 83 14.65 -7.79 -20.49
C ASP A 83 14.78 -8.15 -21.97
N ILE A 84 14.36 -9.36 -22.35
CA ILE A 84 14.36 -9.84 -23.74
C ILE A 84 12.95 -9.65 -24.30
N GLY A 85 12.68 -8.49 -24.91
CA GLY A 85 11.38 -8.18 -25.53
C GLY A 85 10.83 -6.79 -25.21
N GLY A 86 11.49 -6.02 -24.33
CA GLY A 86 11.23 -4.59 -24.15
C GLY A 86 9.86 -4.21 -23.61
N LYS A 87 9.07 -5.17 -23.09
CA LYS A 87 7.74 -4.89 -22.54
C LYS A 87 7.86 -4.19 -21.18
N VAL A 88 7.29 -3.00 -21.11
CA VAL A 88 7.26 -2.18 -19.90
C VAL A 88 5.81 -1.98 -19.46
N ALA A 89 5.58 -2.05 -18.15
CA ALA A 89 4.29 -1.79 -17.56
C ALA A 89 4.44 -0.95 -16.29
N HIS A 90 3.31 -0.44 -15.81
CA HIS A 90 3.19 0.15 -14.49
C HIS A 90 2.40 -0.81 -13.58
N PRO A 91 3.07 -1.68 -12.81
CA PRO A 91 2.41 -2.42 -11.75
C PRO A 91 1.88 -1.44 -10.69
N VAL A 92 0.60 -1.57 -10.37
CA VAL A 92 -0.02 -0.97 -9.19
C VAL A 92 0.07 -1.99 -8.07
N LEU A 93 0.78 -1.67 -7.00
CA LEU A 93 0.88 -2.46 -5.79
C LEU A 93 -0.06 -1.92 -4.72
N ILE A 94 -0.57 -2.79 -3.85
CA ILE A 94 -1.39 -2.47 -2.70
C ILE A 94 -0.76 -3.03 -1.42
N SER A 95 -0.80 -2.25 -0.34
CA SER A 95 -0.37 -2.63 1.02
C SER A 95 -1.26 -1.97 2.07
N LEU A 96 -0.98 -2.21 3.35
CA LEU A 96 -1.66 -1.59 4.49
C LEU A 96 -0.68 -0.77 5.33
N ALA A 97 -1.02 0.50 5.62
CA ALA A 97 -0.20 1.39 6.46
C ALA A 97 -0.06 0.89 7.90
N ASN A 98 -1.00 0.04 8.35
CA ASN A 98 -0.97 -0.66 9.62
C ASN A 98 0.23 -1.60 9.75
N ILE A 99 0.82 -2.08 8.65
CA ILE A 99 1.96 -3.01 8.69
C ILE A 99 3.24 -2.25 9.08
N GLY A 100 3.95 -2.78 10.07
CA GLY A 100 5.20 -2.25 10.61
C GLY A 100 6.31 -2.14 9.56
N MET A 101 7.18 -1.13 9.71
CA MET A 101 8.22 -0.82 8.72
C MET A 101 9.19 -1.97 8.50
N LYS A 102 9.50 -2.70 9.57
CA LYS A 102 10.38 -3.87 9.56
C LYS A 102 9.90 -4.94 8.59
N VAL A 103 8.58 -5.13 8.48
CA VAL A 103 7.98 -6.09 7.56
C VAL A 103 8.02 -5.57 6.13
N TRP A 104 7.66 -4.30 5.89
CA TRP A 104 7.74 -3.69 4.56
C TRP A 104 9.12 -3.77 3.93
N ASN A 105 10.16 -3.48 4.70
CA ASN A 105 11.53 -3.41 4.19
C ASN A 105 12.13 -4.79 3.87
N LYS A 106 11.42 -5.88 4.20
CA LYS A 106 11.85 -7.23 3.90
C LYS A 106 11.16 -7.70 2.63
N ALA A 107 11.89 -7.79 1.51
CA ALA A 107 11.32 -8.21 0.22
C ALA A 107 10.56 -9.56 0.27
N SER A 108 10.98 -10.48 1.14
CA SER A 108 10.34 -11.78 1.34
C SER A 108 9.09 -11.76 2.26
N SER A 109 8.69 -10.60 2.78
CA SER A 109 7.50 -10.49 3.61
C SER A 109 6.19 -10.51 2.82
N HIS A 110 6.25 -10.27 1.51
CA HIS A 110 5.08 -10.13 0.65
C HIS A 110 4.06 -9.10 1.18
N ALA A 111 4.55 -8.03 1.83
CA ALA A 111 3.70 -6.99 2.38
C ALA A 111 3.08 -6.06 1.32
N PHE A 112 3.53 -6.17 0.06
CA PHE A 112 2.92 -5.51 -1.10
C PHE A 112 2.42 -6.57 -2.08
N LEU A 113 1.18 -6.40 -2.55
CA LEU A 113 0.54 -7.27 -3.52
C LEU A 113 0.32 -6.52 -4.83
N LEU A 114 0.55 -7.16 -5.99
CA LEU A 114 0.20 -6.60 -7.29
C LEU A 114 -1.32 -6.46 -7.46
N LEU A 115 -1.88 -5.26 -7.33
CA LEU A 115 -3.31 -5.02 -7.53
C LEU A 115 -3.67 -5.05 -9.02
N THR A 116 -2.89 -4.36 -9.84
CA THR A 116 -3.19 -4.15 -11.26
C THR A 116 -1.90 -4.10 -12.08
N LEU A 117 -1.93 -4.63 -13.30
CA LEU A 117 -0.85 -4.46 -14.27
C LEU A 117 -1.32 -3.52 -15.39
N MET A 118 -0.86 -2.27 -15.38
CA MET A 118 -1.19 -1.29 -16.41
C MET A 118 -0.17 -1.36 -17.54
N LEU A 119 -0.60 -1.79 -18.73
CA LEU A 119 0.24 -1.77 -19.92
C LEU A 119 0.44 -0.33 -20.40
N ILE A 120 1.64 0.00 -20.90
CA ILE A 120 1.91 1.32 -21.47
C ILE A 120 1.34 1.36 -22.90
N PRO A 121 0.34 2.22 -23.18
CA PRO A 121 -0.17 2.36 -24.54
C PRO A 121 0.87 3.02 -25.45
N GLU A 122 0.96 2.53 -26.69
CA GLU A 122 1.59 3.28 -27.78
C GLU A 122 0.53 4.11 -28.50
N PHE A 123 0.75 5.42 -28.59
CA PHE A 123 -0.16 6.31 -29.31
C PHE A 123 -0.08 6.05 -30.82
N LEU A 124 -1.22 5.79 -31.44
CA LEU A 124 -1.31 5.52 -32.89
C LEU A 124 -0.97 6.74 -33.75
N HIS A 125 -1.20 7.94 -33.21
CA HIS A 125 -0.85 9.20 -33.85
C HIS A 125 0.15 9.91 -32.95
N LYS A 126 1.37 10.13 -33.46
CA LYS A 126 2.33 11.02 -32.81
C LYS A 126 1.82 12.44 -33.03
N THR A 127 1.66 13.22 -31.96
CA THR A 127 1.43 14.67 -32.09
C THR A 127 2.54 15.28 -32.95
N PRO A 128 2.20 16.24 -33.83
CA PRO A 128 3.17 16.88 -34.72
C PRO A 128 4.30 17.58 -33.98
#